data_AF-A0A1D5Y154-F1
#
_entry.id   AF-A0A1D5Y154-F1
#
_cell.length_a   1.000
_cell.length_b   1.000
_cell.length_c   1.000
_cell.angle_alpha   90.00
_cell.angle_beta   90.00
_cell.angle_gamma   90.00
#
_symmetry.space_group_name_H-M   'P 1'
#
loop_
_entity.id
_entity.type
_entity.pdbx_description
1 polymer ?
#
loop_
_entity_poly.entity_id
_entity_poly.type
_entity_poly.pdbx_seq_one_letter_code
_entity_poly.pdbx_strand_id
1 'polypeptide(L)'
;MSKSGALDLASGLGGKIDKEQVKSAVDEYEKYHGYYGGKEESRKSNYTDMVNKYYDLATSFYEYGWGESFHFAHRWNGESLRESIKRHEHFLALQLELKPGMKVLDVGCGIGGPLREIARFSSTSVTGLNNNDYQITRGKALNRSVGLGATCDFVKADFMKMPFSDNTFDAVYAIEATCHAPDPVGCYKEIYRVLKPGQCFAVYEWCITDHYDPNNATHKRIKDEIELGNGLPDIRSTRQCLQAVKDAGFEVIWDKDLAEDSPLPWYLPLDPSRFSLSSFRLTTVGRIITRNMVKVLEYVGLAPEGSQRVSSFLEKAAEGLVEGGKKEIFTPMYFFVVRKPLSE
;
A
#
# COMPACT_ATOMS: atom_id res chain seq x y z
N MET A 1 14.63 12.17 -4.35
CA MET A 1 13.51 12.77 -5.10
C MET A 1 13.37 11.96 -6.37
N SER A 2 12.20 11.36 -6.59
CA SER A 2 11.90 10.71 -7.86
C SER A 2 12.13 11.71 -9.00
N LYS A 3 12.69 11.24 -10.13
CA LYS A 3 12.85 12.03 -11.37
C LYS A 3 11.49 12.27 -12.07
N SER A 4 10.37 12.08 -11.39
CA SER A 4 9.02 12.24 -11.95
C SER A 4 8.60 13.70 -12.03
N GLY A 5 8.79 14.29 -13.21
CA GLY A 5 8.20 15.57 -13.59
C GLY A 5 6.77 15.43 -14.12
N ALA A 6 6.16 16.54 -14.51
CA ALA A 6 4.81 16.56 -15.08
C ALA A 6 4.65 15.67 -16.32
N LEU A 7 5.67 15.60 -17.17
CA LEU A 7 5.67 14.77 -18.38
C LEU A 7 5.82 13.28 -18.06
N ASP A 8 6.60 12.93 -17.03
CA ASP A 8 6.74 11.54 -16.56
C ASP A 8 5.39 11.06 -16.01
N LEU A 9 4.74 11.88 -15.17
CA LEU A 9 3.37 11.64 -14.70
C LEU A 9 2.43 11.44 -15.90
N ALA A 10 2.35 12.38 -16.84
CA ALA A 10 1.45 12.30 -17.99
C ALA A 10 1.67 11.04 -18.83
N SER A 11 2.92 10.62 -19.01
CA SER A 11 3.27 9.44 -19.79
C SER A 11 2.88 8.12 -19.13
N GLY A 12 2.83 8.08 -17.80
CA GLY A 12 2.49 6.89 -17.02
C GLY A 12 1.00 6.83 -16.60
N LEU A 13 0.20 7.86 -16.84
CA LEU A 13 -1.22 7.86 -16.45
C LEU A 13 -1.98 6.76 -17.20
N GLY A 14 -2.68 5.92 -16.44
CA GLY A 14 -3.38 4.73 -16.96
C GLY A 14 -2.56 3.44 -16.90
N GLY A 15 -1.26 3.49 -16.58
CA GLY A 15 -0.45 2.28 -16.39
C GLY A 15 -0.41 1.41 -17.64
N LYS A 16 -1.03 0.22 -17.59
CA LYS A 16 -1.21 -0.66 -18.76
C LYS A 16 -2.51 -0.47 -19.54
N ILE A 17 -3.44 0.34 -19.04
CA ILE A 17 -4.71 0.61 -19.72
C ILE A 17 -4.44 1.47 -20.95
N ASP A 18 -5.00 1.08 -22.10
CA ASP A 18 -4.92 1.88 -23.32
C ASP A 18 -5.51 3.28 -23.06
N LYS A 19 -4.87 4.34 -23.56
CA LYS A 19 -5.26 5.73 -23.27
C LYS A 19 -6.73 6.02 -23.56
N GLU A 20 -7.30 5.40 -24.59
CA GLU A 20 -8.72 5.55 -24.98
C GLU A 20 -9.68 4.86 -24.01
N GLN A 21 -9.21 3.87 -23.25
CA GLN A 21 -10.02 3.08 -22.32
C GLN A 21 -9.94 3.58 -20.87
N VAL A 22 -9.01 4.49 -20.54
CA VAL A 22 -8.82 5.01 -19.19
C VAL A 22 -10.11 5.57 -18.59
N LYS A 23 -10.88 6.34 -19.35
CA LYS A 23 -12.18 6.88 -18.89
C LYS A 23 -13.16 5.76 -18.50
N SER A 24 -13.29 4.74 -19.34
CA SER A 24 -14.16 3.59 -19.05
C SER A 24 -13.70 2.83 -17.82
N ALA A 25 -12.38 2.66 -17.65
CA ALA A 25 -11.82 2.03 -16.46
C ALA A 25 -12.11 2.84 -15.20
N VAL A 26 -12.06 4.17 -15.25
CA VAL A 26 -12.49 5.05 -14.15
C VAL A 26 -13.98 4.88 -13.86
N ASP A 27 -14.83 4.85 -14.89
CA ASP A 27 -16.29 4.64 -14.72
C ASP A 27 -16.63 3.31 -14.05
N GLU A 28 -15.92 2.24 -14.40
CA GLU A 28 -16.06 0.93 -13.76
C GLU A 28 -15.54 0.94 -12.33
N TYR A 29 -14.38 1.55 -12.10
CA TYR A 29 -13.76 1.65 -10.78
C TYR A 29 -14.65 2.38 -9.77
N GLU A 30 -15.21 3.54 -10.15
CA GLU A 30 -16.07 4.33 -9.29
C GLU A 30 -17.33 3.54 -8.89
N LYS A 31 -17.93 2.76 -9.81
CA LYS A 31 -19.14 1.94 -9.53
C LYS A 31 -18.95 0.88 -8.46
N TYR A 32 -17.72 0.43 -8.21
CA TYR A 32 -17.44 -0.55 -7.15
C TYR A 32 -17.64 0.04 -5.74
N HIS A 33 -17.40 1.34 -5.56
CA HIS A 33 -17.21 1.92 -4.24
C HIS A 33 -18.49 2.50 -3.64
N GLY A 34 -18.62 2.37 -2.30
CA GLY A 34 -19.79 2.80 -1.54
C GLY A 34 -20.13 4.28 -1.74
N TYR A 35 -19.10 5.10 -1.92
CA TYR A 35 -19.21 6.52 -2.27
C TYR A 35 -20.12 6.80 -3.49
N TYR A 36 -20.15 5.88 -4.46
CA TYR A 36 -20.98 5.97 -5.67
C TYR A 36 -22.17 4.98 -5.66
N GLY A 37 -22.53 4.43 -4.49
CA GLY A 37 -23.63 3.48 -4.33
C GLY A 37 -23.26 2.02 -4.63
N GLY A 38 -21.97 1.71 -4.76
CA GLY A 38 -21.47 0.34 -4.91
C GLY A 38 -21.68 -0.51 -3.66
N LYS A 39 -21.86 -1.82 -3.83
CA LYS A 39 -22.05 -2.78 -2.73
C LYS A 39 -20.76 -3.50 -2.39
N GLU A 40 -20.49 -3.69 -1.10
CA GLU A 40 -19.32 -4.41 -0.58
C GLU A 40 -19.16 -5.82 -1.19
N GLU A 41 -20.25 -6.58 -1.31
CA GLU A 41 -20.26 -7.91 -1.94
C GLU A 41 -19.75 -7.88 -3.39
N SER A 42 -20.10 -6.83 -4.13
CA SER A 42 -19.61 -6.61 -5.50
C SER A 42 -18.12 -6.32 -5.53
N ARG A 43 -17.61 -5.53 -4.57
CA ARG A 43 -16.16 -5.26 -4.44
C ARG A 43 -15.38 -6.52 -4.11
N LYS A 44 -15.87 -7.30 -3.15
CA LYS A 44 -15.21 -8.55 -2.71
C LYS A 44 -15.15 -9.58 -3.85
N SER A 45 -16.24 -9.76 -4.59
CA SER A 45 -16.28 -10.70 -5.73
C SER A 45 -15.45 -10.26 -6.94
N ASN A 46 -15.17 -8.96 -7.09
CA ASN A 46 -14.40 -8.40 -8.20
C ASN A 46 -13.06 -7.79 -7.76
N TYR A 47 -12.54 -8.15 -6.58
CA TYR A 47 -11.40 -7.44 -5.97
C TYR A 47 -10.16 -7.42 -6.87
N THR A 48 -9.83 -8.52 -7.55
CA THR A 48 -8.66 -8.58 -8.44
C THR A 48 -8.76 -7.54 -9.56
N ASP A 49 -9.93 -7.40 -10.16
CA ASP A 49 -10.17 -6.42 -11.23
C ASP A 49 -10.13 -4.99 -10.68
N MET A 50 -10.86 -4.74 -9.58
CA MET A 50 -10.94 -3.44 -8.92
C MET A 50 -9.56 -2.93 -8.48
N VAL A 51 -8.76 -3.78 -7.82
CA VAL A 51 -7.42 -3.45 -7.31
C VAL A 51 -6.44 -3.24 -8.46
N ASN A 52 -6.47 -4.06 -9.51
CA ASN A 52 -5.59 -3.87 -10.66
C ASN A 52 -5.91 -2.57 -11.40
N LYS A 53 -7.20 -2.28 -11.65
CA LYS A 53 -7.63 -1.00 -12.24
C LYS A 53 -7.19 0.18 -11.40
N TYR A 54 -7.38 0.10 -10.08
CA TYR A 54 -6.89 1.13 -9.17
C TYR A 54 -5.39 1.40 -9.35
N TYR A 55 -4.55 0.37 -9.28
CA TYR A 55 -3.11 0.55 -9.37
C TYR A 55 -2.64 0.97 -10.76
N ASP A 56 -3.30 0.53 -11.84
CA ASP A 56 -3.02 1.03 -13.19
C ASP A 56 -3.33 2.53 -13.30
N LEU A 57 -4.43 2.99 -12.70
CA LEU A 57 -4.80 4.41 -12.70
C LEU A 57 -3.90 5.25 -11.76
N ALA A 58 -3.55 4.74 -10.59
CA ALA A 58 -2.98 5.53 -9.49
C ALA A 58 -1.45 5.49 -9.37
N THR A 59 -0.76 4.44 -9.86
CA THR A 59 0.68 4.26 -9.58
C THR A 59 1.54 5.46 -10.01
N SER A 60 1.23 6.08 -11.15
CA SER A 60 1.99 7.24 -11.63
C SER A 60 1.79 8.48 -10.76
N PHE A 61 0.59 8.66 -10.19
CA PHE A 61 0.35 9.69 -9.18
C PHE A 61 1.12 9.41 -7.89
N TYR A 62 1.21 8.15 -7.49
CA TYR A 62 2.06 7.75 -6.37
C TYR A 62 3.53 8.06 -6.63
N GLU A 63 4.10 7.66 -7.77
CA GLU A 63 5.50 7.97 -8.14
C GLU A 63 5.77 9.48 -8.20
N TYR A 64 4.78 10.28 -8.60
CA TYR A 64 4.84 11.74 -8.59
C TYR A 64 4.77 12.34 -7.18
N GLY A 65 3.87 11.85 -6.33
CA GLY A 65 3.63 12.40 -4.99
C GLY A 65 4.65 11.95 -3.93
N TRP A 66 5.00 10.66 -3.94
CA TRP A 66 5.60 9.97 -2.81
C TRP A 66 6.96 9.30 -3.12
N GLY A 67 7.30 9.07 -4.38
CA GLY A 67 8.59 8.48 -4.77
C GLY A 67 8.52 7.00 -5.12
N GLU A 68 9.33 6.14 -4.47
CA GLU A 68 9.37 4.70 -4.78
C GLU A 68 8.85 3.79 -3.64
N SER A 69 8.68 4.34 -2.43
CA SER A 69 8.08 3.68 -1.27
C SER A 69 6.79 4.40 -0.92
N PHE A 70 5.66 3.74 -1.12
CA PHE A 70 4.31 4.27 -0.88
C PHE A 70 3.70 3.63 0.34
N HIS A 71 4.17 4.03 1.51
CA HIS A 71 3.59 3.60 2.78
C HIS A 71 3.83 4.66 3.85
N PHE A 72 3.06 4.57 4.92
CA PHE A 72 3.18 5.45 6.07
C PHE A 72 4.29 4.97 7.00
N ALA A 73 4.75 5.89 7.83
CA ALA A 73 5.71 5.60 8.87
C ALA A 73 5.48 6.54 10.04
N HIS A 74 5.63 6.00 11.24
CA HIS A 74 5.80 6.80 12.45
C HIS A 74 6.98 7.75 12.27
N ARG A 75 6.88 9.01 12.72
CA ARG A 75 7.94 10.02 12.56
C ARG A 75 8.33 10.74 13.86
N TRP A 76 9.63 10.94 14.07
CA TRP A 76 10.16 11.72 15.19
C TRP A 76 10.34 13.21 14.85
N ASN A 77 10.39 14.05 15.88
CA ASN A 77 10.75 15.46 15.72
C ASN A 77 12.17 15.58 15.10
N GLY A 78 12.28 16.34 14.01
CA GLY A 78 13.54 16.53 13.27
C GLY A 78 13.82 15.46 12.21
N GLU A 79 13.05 14.37 12.15
CA GLU A 79 13.19 13.32 11.14
C GLU A 79 12.45 13.69 9.84
N SER A 80 13.11 13.54 8.69
CA SER A 80 12.45 13.69 7.39
C SER A 80 11.54 12.50 7.09
N LEU A 81 10.54 12.68 6.22
CA LEU A 81 9.65 11.57 5.78
C LEU A 81 10.44 10.39 5.20
N ARG A 82 11.53 10.67 4.47
CA ARG A 82 12.36 9.62 3.88
C ARG A 82 13.13 8.83 4.93
N GLU A 83 13.66 9.51 5.94
CA GLU A 83 14.34 8.84 7.06
C GLU A 83 13.36 8.00 7.88
N SER A 84 12.15 8.52 8.13
CA SER A 84 11.13 7.79 8.86
C SER A 84 10.68 6.53 8.15
N ILE A 85 10.49 6.59 6.82
CA ILE A 85 10.18 5.42 5.98
C ILE A 85 11.28 4.37 6.08
N LYS A 86 12.55 4.76 5.87
CA LYS A 86 13.70 3.84 5.97
C LYS A 86 13.79 3.17 7.33
N ARG A 87 13.65 3.93 8.41
CA ARG A 87 13.68 3.38 9.77
C ARG A 87 12.51 2.45 10.03
N HIS A 88 11.33 2.72 9.46
CA HIS A 88 10.18 1.82 9.54
C HIS A 88 10.45 0.50 8.83
N GLU A 89 11.00 0.55 7.61
CA GLU A 89 11.43 -0.63 6.84
C GLU A 89 12.52 -1.42 7.58
N HIS A 90 13.50 -0.75 8.19
CA HIS A 90 14.57 -1.38 8.99
C HIS A 90 14.04 -1.99 10.29
N PHE A 91 13.06 -1.36 10.93
CA PHE A 91 12.41 -1.91 12.12
C PHE A 91 11.71 -3.23 11.79
N LEU A 92 10.95 -3.29 10.69
CA LEU A 92 10.34 -4.53 10.22
C LEU A 92 11.40 -5.61 9.96
N ALA A 93 12.49 -5.27 9.29
CA ALA A 93 13.59 -6.22 9.03
C ALA A 93 14.23 -6.73 10.34
N LEU A 94 14.38 -5.85 11.35
CA LEU A 94 14.89 -6.21 12.67
C LEU A 94 13.93 -7.15 13.41
N GLN A 95 12.62 -6.88 13.38
CA GLN A 95 11.61 -7.71 14.03
C GLN A 95 11.50 -9.11 13.41
N LEU A 96 11.86 -9.26 12.14
CA LEU A 96 11.97 -10.55 11.46
C LEU A 96 13.34 -11.22 11.63
N GLU A 97 14.27 -10.59 12.35
CA GLU A 97 15.66 -11.04 12.52
C GLU A 97 16.34 -11.40 11.19
N LEU A 98 16.12 -10.59 10.14
CA LEU A 98 16.65 -10.87 8.81
C LEU A 98 18.18 -10.93 8.83
N LYS A 99 18.72 -12.00 8.23
CA LYS A 99 20.17 -12.29 8.19
C LYS A 99 20.64 -12.49 6.75
N PRO A 100 21.93 -12.20 6.45
CA PRO A 100 22.48 -12.42 5.13
C PRO A 100 22.21 -13.84 4.60
N GLY A 101 21.77 -13.95 3.35
CA GLY A 101 21.48 -15.22 2.68
C GLY A 101 20.08 -15.80 2.92
N MET A 102 19.25 -15.21 3.79
CA MET A 102 17.84 -15.60 3.92
C MET A 102 17.04 -15.31 2.64
N LYS A 103 16.07 -16.18 2.36
CA LYS A 103 15.04 -15.98 1.33
C LYS A 103 13.82 -15.32 1.96
N VAL A 104 13.50 -14.11 1.50
CA VAL A 104 12.41 -13.30 2.05
C VAL A 104 11.34 -13.07 0.99
N LEU A 105 10.07 -13.12 1.38
CA LEU A 105 8.93 -12.77 0.53
C LEU A 105 8.34 -11.42 0.96
N ASP A 106 8.14 -10.53 -0.01
CA ASP A 106 7.41 -9.27 0.12
C ASP A 106 6.04 -9.42 -0.55
N VAL A 107 4.97 -9.51 0.24
CA VAL A 107 3.60 -9.70 -0.23
C VAL A 107 2.97 -8.35 -0.53
N GLY A 108 2.68 -8.09 -1.81
CA GLY A 108 2.14 -6.81 -2.29
C GLY A 108 3.23 -5.74 -2.47
N CYS A 109 4.37 -6.14 -3.04
CA CYS A 109 5.60 -5.34 -3.08
C CYS A 109 5.57 -4.03 -3.89
N GLY A 110 4.46 -3.69 -4.56
CA GLY A 110 4.36 -2.50 -5.42
C GLY A 110 5.45 -2.47 -6.50
N ILE A 111 6.15 -1.33 -6.61
CA ILE A 111 7.34 -1.16 -7.46
C ILE A 111 8.66 -1.50 -6.75
N GLY A 112 8.59 -2.04 -5.53
CA GLY A 112 9.72 -2.59 -4.77
C GLY A 112 10.63 -1.59 -4.08
N GLY A 113 10.15 -0.40 -3.71
CA GLY A 113 10.93 0.55 -2.88
C GLY A 113 11.39 -0.10 -1.56
N PRO A 114 10.46 -0.55 -0.71
CA PRO A 114 10.79 -1.23 0.54
C PRO A 114 11.60 -2.50 0.33
N LEU A 115 11.23 -3.30 -0.69
CA LEU A 115 11.98 -4.48 -1.12
C LEU A 115 13.47 -4.20 -1.29
N ARG A 116 13.81 -3.13 -2.02
CA ARG A 116 15.22 -2.75 -2.26
C ARG A 116 15.91 -2.23 -1.00
N GLU A 117 15.22 -1.44 -0.17
CA GLU A 117 15.82 -0.94 1.07
C GLU A 117 16.10 -2.09 2.04
N ILE A 118 15.12 -2.97 2.27
CA ILE A 118 15.23 -4.12 3.18
C ILE A 118 16.32 -5.09 2.69
N ALA A 119 16.35 -5.40 1.39
CA ALA A 119 17.38 -6.27 0.82
C ALA A 119 18.80 -5.72 1.05
N ARG A 120 19.01 -4.40 0.88
CA ARG A 120 20.31 -3.76 1.13
C ARG A 120 20.67 -3.75 2.60
N PHE A 121 19.71 -3.42 3.47
CA PHE A 121 19.93 -3.34 4.91
C PHE A 121 20.32 -4.70 5.50
N SER A 122 19.62 -5.77 5.08
CA SER A 122 19.76 -7.11 5.66
C SER A 122 20.66 -8.07 4.87
N SER A 123 21.11 -7.68 3.67
CA SER A 123 21.84 -8.55 2.72
C SER A 123 21.09 -9.85 2.39
N THR A 124 19.76 -9.77 2.29
CA THR A 124 18.87 -10.89 1.96
C THR A 124 18.54 -10.94 0.47
N SER A 125 18.03 -12.10 0.03
CA SER A 125 17.38 -12.22 -1.28
C SER A 125 15.88 -12.05 -1.10
N VAL A 126 15.30 -11.03 -1.71
CA VAL A 126 13.88 -10.69 -1.54
C VAL A 126 13.11 -10.92 -2.83
N THR A 127 12.07 -11.74 -2.77
CA THR A 127 11.11 -11.95 -3.86
C THR A 127 9.88 -11.11 -3.59
N GLY A 128 9.54 -10.21 -4.50
CA GLY A 128 8.31 -9.42 -4.45
C GLY A 128 7.16 -10.13 -5.15
N LEU A 129 6.05 -10.34 -4.47
CA LEU A 129 4.81 -10.84 -5.06
C LEU A 129 3.84 -9.68 -5.27
N ASN A 130 3.30 -9.57 -6.48
CA ASN A 130 2.33 -8.53 -6.85
C ASN A 130 1.46 -9.05 -8.00
N ASN A 131 0.23 -8.58 -8.15
CA ASN A 131 -0.64 -8.92 -9.28
C ASN A 131 -0.57 -7.88 -10.41
N ASN A 132 -0.14 -6.65 -10.12
CA ASN A 132 -0.10 -5.57 -11.08
C ASN A 132 1.14 -5.63 -11.98
N ASP A 133 0.87 -5.75 -13.26
CA ASP A 133 1.83 -6.02 -14.32
C ASP A 133 2.69 -4.78 -14.68
N TYR A 134 2.11 -3.58 -14.56
CA TYR A 134 2.82 -2.31 -14.72
C TYR A 134 3.88 -2.16 -13.62
N GLN A 135 3.47 -2.36 -12.37
CA GLN A 135 4.34 -2.22 -11.20
C GLN A 135 5.50 -3.23 -11.21
N ILE A 136 5.25 -4.48 -11.59
CA ILE A 136 6.30 -5.49 -11.74
C ILE A 136 7.33 -5.08 -12.80
N THR A 137 6.86 -4.63 -13.96
CA THR A 137 7.74 -4.21 -15.05
C THR A 137 8.63 -3.04 -14.62
N ARG A 138 8.02 -2.05 -13.95
CA ARG A 138 8.71 -0.90 -13.38
C ARG A 138 9.71 -1.30 -12.31
N GLY A 139 9.31 -2.13 -11.35
CA GLY A 139 10.17 -2.63 -10.28
C GLY A 139 11.38 -3.41 -10.79
N LYS A 140 11.21 -4.28 -11.79
CA LYS A 140 12.33 -5.00 -12.43
C LYS A 140 13.33 -4.04 -13.08
N ALA A 141 12.85 -2.98 -13.73
CA ALA A 141 13.73 -1.95 -14.30
C ALA A 141 14.50 -1.19 -13.20
N LEU A 142 13.82 -0.82 -12.11
CA LEU A 142 14.45 -0.15 -10.96
C LEU A 142 15.51 -1.04 -10.30
N ASN A 143 15.21 -2.32 -10.05
CA ASN A 143 16.18 -3.28 -9.49
C ASN A 143 17.44 -3.40 -10.36
N ARG A 144 17.30 -3.50 -11.69
CA ARG A 144 18.44 -3.52 -12.62
C ARG A 144 19.26 -2.23 -12.57
N SER A 145 18.59 -1.08 -12.54
CA SER A 145 19.27 0.23 -12.56
C SER A 145 20.17 0.49 -11.35
N VAL A 146 19.93 -0.23 -10.25
CA VAL A 146 20.69 -0.08 -8.99
C VAL A 146 21.50 -1.33 -8.61
N GLY A 147 21.66 -2.28 -9.54
CA GLY A 147 22.49 -3.47 -9.35
C GLY A 147 21.91 -4.55 -8.43
N LEU A 148 20.61 -4.52 -8.13
CA LEU A 148 19.94 -5.50 -7.26
C LEU A 148 19.21 -6.62 -8.02
N GLY A 149 19.26 -6.63 -9.35
CA GLY A 149 18.52 -7.62 -10.16
C GLY A 149 18.92 -9.09 -9.93
N ALA A 150 20.04 -9.37 -9.27
CA ALA A 150 20.47 -10.72 -8.92
C ALA A 150 19.93 -11.22 -7.57
N THR A 151 19.59 -10.31 -6.65
CA THR A 151 19.14 -10.62 -5.28
C THR A 151 17.67 -10.24 -5.05
N CYS A 152 17.09 -9.45 -5.96
CA CYS A 152 15.73 -8.92 -5.87
C CYS A 152 14.98 -9.19 -7.18
N ASP A 153 13.93 -10.02 -7.12
CA ASP A 153 13.07 -10.32 -8.28
C ASP A 153 11.59 -10.18 -7.92
N PHE A 154 10.73 -10.22 -8.94
CA PHE A 154 9.29 -10.11 -8.83
C PHE A 154 8.59 -11.29 -9.47
N VAL A 155 7.54 -11.76 -8.80
CA VAL A 155 6.63 -12.81 -9.24
C VAL A 155 5.24 -12.23 -9.38
N LYS A 156 4.66 -12.39 -10.57
CA LYS A 156 3.26 -12.01 -10.81
C LYS A 156 2.34 -13.08 -10.26
N ALA A 157 1.59 -12.77 -9.21
CA ALA A 157 0.60 -13.68 -8.65
C ALA A 157 -0.38 -12.94 -7.75
N ASP A 158 -1.52 -13.57 -7.52
CA ASP A 158 -2.44 -13.20 -6.46
C ASP A 158 -1.91 -13.76 -5.13
N PHE A 159 -1.86 -12.94 -4.07
CA PHE A 159 -1.41 -13.43 -2.76
C PHE A 159 -2.39 -14.43 -2.13
N MET A 160 -3.62 -14.53 -2.65
CA MET A 160 -4.60 -15.56 -2.29
C MET A 160 -4.28 -16.92 -2.94
N LYS A 161 -3.30 -16.97 -3.85
CA LYS A 161 -2.87 -18.19 -4.55
C LYS A 161 -1.41 -18.06 -5.01
N MET A 162 -0.48 -18.27 -4.09
CA MET A 162 0.94 -18.05 -4.32
C MET A 162 1.58 -19.23 -5.08
N PRO A 163 2.34 -18.99 -6.16
CA PRO A 163 2.96 -20.04 -6.97
C PRO A 163 4.30 -20.54 -6.36
N PHE A 164 4.33 -20.66 -5.04
CA PHE A 164 5.51 -21.13 -4.29
C PHE A 164 5.18 -22.46 -3.62
N SER A 165 6.20 -23.30 -3.43
CA SER A 165 6.08 -24.51 -2.63
C SER A 165 5.93 -24.18 -1.14
N ASP A 166 5.40 -25.13 -0.38
CA ASP A 166 5.30 -25.02 1.07
C ASP A 166 6.70 -24.85 1.69
N ASN A 167 6.78 -24.12 2.81
CA ASN A 167 8.01 -23.97 3.59
C ASN A 167 9.22 -23.46 2.78
N THR A 168 8.98 -22.50 1.88
CA THR A 168 10.01 -21.94 0.98
C THR A 168 10.81 -20.81 1.62
N PHE A 169 10.15 -19.90 2.34
CA PHE A 169 10.75 -18.64 2.79
C PHE A 169 11.20 -18.67 4.25
N ASP A 170 12.33 -18.02 4.51
CA ASP A 170 12.90 -17.84 5.85
C ASP A 170 12.22 -16.70 6.62
N ALA A 171 11.61 -15.75 5.91
CA ALA A 171 10.75 -14.73 6.49
C ALA A 171 9.76 -14.23 5.43
N VAL A 172 8.61 -13.75 5.87
CA VAL A 172 7.63 -13.09 4.99
C VAL A 172 7.29 -11.73 5.60
N TYR A 173 7.06 -10.74 4.76
CA TYR A 173 6.45 -9.49 5.21
C TYR A 173 5.44 -8.95 4.22
N ALA A 174 4.58 -8.06 4.73
CA ALA A 174 3.67 -7.26 3.93
C ALA A 174 3.68 -5.82 4.47
N ILE A 175 3.67 -4.82 3.60
CA ILE A 175 3.56 -3.42 4.01
C ILE A 175 2.31 -2.87 3.35
N GLU A 176 1.25 -2.67 4.14
CA GLU A 176 0.02 -2.01 3.72
C GLU A 176 -0.66 -2.68 2.51
N ALA A 177 -0.54 -4.01 2.40
CA ALA A 177 -0.97 -4.76 1.22
C ALA A 177 -2.10 -5.77 1.48
N THR A 178 -2.08 -6.45 2.63
CA THR A 178 -3.06 -7.51 2.93
C THR A 178 -4.45 -6.96 3.22
N CYS A 179 -4.61 -5.65 3.44
CA CYS A 179 -5.88 -4.92 3.44
C CYS A 179 -6.68 -5.08 2.14
N HIS A 180 -6.04 -5.36 0.99
CA HIS A 180 -6.73 -5.61 -0.27
C HIS A 180 -7.33 -7.03 -0.38
N ALA A 181 -6.99 -7.95 0.53
CA ALA A 181 -7.50 -9.30 0.51
C ALA A 181 -8.99 -9.34 0.94
N PRO A 182 -9.90 -9.88 0.12
CA PRO A 182 -11.30 -10.02 0.51
C PRO A 182 -11.51 -11.09 1.60
N ASP A 183 -10.64 -12.10 1.63
CA ASP A 183 -10.57 -13.15 2.65
C ASP A 183 -9.20 -13.09 3.34
N PRO A 184 -9.10 -12.42 4.51
CA PRO A 184 -7.82 -12.29 5.22
C PRO A 184 -7.31 -13.64 5.74
N VAL A 185 -8.20 -14.57 6.11
CA VAL A 185 -7.79 -15.90 6.61
C VAL A 185 -7.16 -16.70 5.47
N GLY A 186 -7.78 -16.70 4.28
CA GLY A 186 -7.21 -17.32 3.09
C GLY A 186 -5.85 -16.73 2.70
N CYS A 187 -5.72 -15.39 2.74
CA CYS A 187 -4.45 -14.70 2.49
C CYS A 187 -3.36 -15.16 3.48
N TYR A 188 -3.66 -15.10 4.78
CA TYR A 188 -2.71 -15.50 5.81
C TYR A 188 -2.41 -17.00 5.79
N LYS A 189 -3.34 -17.85 5.32
CA LYS A 189 -3.06 -19.29 5.10
C LYS A 189 -2.05 -19.52 3.99
N GLU A 190 -2.09 -18.76 2.90
CA GLU A 190 -1.05 -18.85 1.86
C GLU A 190 0.31 -18.37 2.39
N ILE A 191 0.34 -17.28 3.16
CA ILE A 191 1.56 -16.82 3.84
C ILE A 191 2.10 -17.89 4.80
N TYR A 192 1.21 -18.49 5.60
CA TYR A 192 1.54 -19.59 6.50
C TYR A 192 2.13 -20.77 5.73
N ARG A 193 1.51 -21.16 4.62
CA ARG A 193 1.94 -22.29 3.80
C ARG A 193 3.36 -22.11 3.27
N VAL A 194 3.67 -20.95 2.71
CA VAL A 194 4.98 -20.67 2.07
C VAL A 194 6.08 -20.33 3.08
N LEU A 195 5.75 -19.92 4.30
CA LEU A 195 6.71 -19.66 5.37
C LEU A 195 7.21 -20.98 5.99
N LYS A 196 8.51 -21.08 6.29
CA LYS A 196 9.08 -22.24 6.98
C LYS A 196 8.60 -22.35 8.44
N PRO A 197 8.50 -23.56 9.01
CA PRO A 197 8.19 -23.73 10.43
C PRO A 197 9.22 -23.03 11.32
N GLY A 198 8.76 -22.43 12.42
CA GLY A 198 9.57 -21.65 13.36
C GLY A 198 9.92 -20.23 12.89
N GLN A 199 9.65 -19.87 11.63
CA GLN A 199 9.93 -18.54 11.09
C GLN A 199 8.76 -17.57 11.27
N CYS A 200 9.03 -16.29 11.03
CA CYS A 200 8.11 -15.20 11.31
C CYS A 200 7.54 -14.52 10.06
N PHE A 201 6.31 -14.03 10.20
CA PHE A 201 5.67 -13.07 9.31
C PHE A 201 5.44 -11.76 10.06
N ALA A 202 5.72 -10.63 9.44
CA ALA A 202 5.49 -9.29 10.00
C ALA A 202 4.73 -8.40 9.00
N VAL A 203 3.83 -7.57 9.51
CA VAL A 203 3.02 -6.70 8.64
C VAL A 203 2.67 -5.38 9.29
N TYR A 204 2.65 -4.33 8.46
CA TYR A 204 1.92 -3.09 8.73
C TYR A 204 0.57 -3.15 8.03
N GLU A 205 -0.51 -3.10 8.80
CA GLU A 205 -1.87 -3.26 8.27
C GLU A 205 -2.68 -1.97 8.42
N TRP A 206 -3.53 -1.74 7.41
CA TRP A 206 -4.54 -0.69 7.46
C TRP A 206 -5.76 -1.20 8.20
N CYS A 207 -6.07 -0.55 9.33
CA CYS A 207 -7.13 -0.98 10.23
C CYS A 207 -8.03 0.18 10.62
N ILE A 208 -9.30 -0.13 10.78
CA ILE A 208 -10.20 0.65 11.62
C ILE A 208 -9.85 0.35 13.10
N THR A 209 -9.84 1.39 13.94
CA THR A 209 -9.53 1.26 15.37
C THR A 209 -10.81 1.11 16.20
N ASP A 210 -10.65 0.88 17.51
CA ASP A 210 -11.77 0.81 18.45
C ASP A 210 -12.52 2.15 18.64
N HIS A 211 -11.98 3.27 18.16
CA HIS A 211 -12.67 4.58 18.18
C HIS A 211 -13.75 4.71 17.10
N TYR A 212 -13.78 3.80 16.12
CA TYR A 212 -14.77 3.82 15.06
C TYR A 212 -16.15 3.34 15.53
N ASP A 213 -17.09 4.26 15.57
CA ASP A 213 -18.52 3.96 15.70
C ASP A 213 -19.20 3.70 14.31
N PRO A 214 -19.70 2.48 14.03
CA PRO A 214 -20.42 2.17 12.78
C PRO A 214 -21.77 2.90 12.65
N ASN A 215 -22.34 3.40 13.74
CA ASN A 215 -23.59 4.18 13.69
C ASN A 215 -23.35 5.65 13.38
N ASN A 216 -22.13 6.14 13.52
CA ASN A 216 -21.76 7.52 13.22
C ASN A 216 -21.64 7.73 11.70
N ALA A 217 -22.51 8.57 11.15
CA ALA A 217 -22.52 8.89 9.71
C ALA A 217 -21.20 9.53 9.23
N THR A 218 -20.51 10.28 10.07
CA THR A 218 -19.21 10.87 9.74
C THR A 218 -18.13 9.80 9.63
N HIS A 219 -18.12 8.83 10.54
CA HIS A 219 -17.14 7.75 10.52
C HIS A 219 -17.34 6.86 9.28
N LYS A 220 -18.59 6.51 8.96
CA LYS A 220 -18.92 5.77 7.74
C LYS A 220 -18.44 6.48 6.48
N ARG A 221 -18.73 7.79 6.35
CA ARG A 221 -18.24 8.59 5.22
C ARG A 221 -16.71 8.55 5.12
N ILE A 222 -16.00 8.73 6.23
CA ILE A 222 -14.52 8.70 6.24
C ILE A 222 -14.01 7.34 5.78
N LYS A 223 -14.59 6.23 6.27
CA LYS A 223 -14.26 4.89 5.81
C LYS A 223 -14.51 4.72 4.31
N ASP A 224 -15.66 5.16 3.81
CA ASP A 224 -16.00 5.08 2.37
C ASP A 224 -15.01 5.89 1.49
N GLU A 225 -14.55 7.05 1.97
CA GLU A 225 -13.54 7.88 1.28
C GLU A 225 -12.16 7.20 1.25
N ILE A 226 -11.76 6.56 2.35
CA ILE A 226 -10.52 5.78 2.42
C ILE A 226 -10.61 4.56 1.49
N GLU A 227 -11.74 3.84 1.49
CA GLU A 227 -11.95 2.71 0.58
C GLU A 227 -11.86 3.12 -0.88
N LEU A 228 -12.55 4.20 -1.25
CA LEU A 228 -12.60 4.71 -2.62
C LEU A 228 -11.22 5.08 -3.15
N GLY A 229 -10.45 5.90 -2.44
CA GLY A 229 -9.22 6.41 -3.03
C GLY A 229 -8.01 5.50 -2.81
N ASN A 230 -8.20 4.34 -2.17
CA ASN A 230 -7.16 3.34 -1.95
C ASN A 230 -7.51 1.95 -2.51
N GLY A 231 -8.64 1.80 -3.22
CA GLY A 231 -9.02 0.53 -3.86
C GLY A 231 -9.20 -0.61 -2.87
N LEU A 232 -9.81 -0.33 -1.71
CA LEU A 232 -10.02 -1.32 -0.66
C LEU A 232 -11.42 -1.92 -0.76
N PRO A 233 -11.55 -3.27 -0.72
CA PRO A 233 -12.87 -3.90 -0.72
C PRO A 233 -13.63 -3.60 0.58
N ASP A 234 -12.93 -3.58 1.70
CA ASP A 234 -13.39 -3.24 3.04
C ASP A 234 -12.16 -2.92 3.92
N ILE A 235 -12.36 -2.27 5.06
CA ILE A 235 -11.30 -2.01 6.04
C ILE A 235 -11.65 -2.74 7.35
N ARG A 236 -10.83 -3.73 7.69
CA ARG A 236 -10.97 -4.57 8.87
C ARG A 236 -10.57 -3.81 10.13
N SER A 237 -11.08 -4.22 11.28
CA SER A 237 -10.57 -3.74 12.57
C SER A 237 -9.27 -4.44 12.96
N THR A 238 -8.48 -3.81 13.84
CA THR A 238 -7.26 -4.42 14.42
C THR A 238 -7.53 -5.82 15.00
N ARG A 239 -8.66 -5.97 15.70
CA ARG A 239 -9.10 -7.25 16.29
C ARG A 239 -9.41 -8.30 15.23
N GLN A 240 -10.07 -7.92 14.12
CA GLN A 240 -10.35 -8.82 13.01
C GLN A 240 -9.06 -9.28 12.33
N CYS A 241 -8.08 -8.38 12.17
CA CYS A 241 -6.76 -8.72 11.63
C CYS A 241 -6.03 -9.74 12.50
N LEU A 242 -5.99 -9.54 13.82
CA LEU A 242 -5.39 -10.49 14.76
C LEU A 242 -6.12 -11.83 14.82
N GLN A 243 -7.45 -11.82 14.75
CA GLN A 243 -8.20 -13.07 14.75
C GLN A 243 -7.92 -13.87 13.48
N ALA A 244 -7.91 -13.21 12.31
CA ALA A 244 -7.64 -13.87 11.05
C ALA A 244 -6.24 -14.51 10.98
N VAL A 245 -5.22 -13.88 11.56
CA VAL A 245 -3.87 -14.47 11.56
C VAL A 245 -3.78 -15.68 12.50
N LYS A 246 -4.50 -15.66 13.64
CA LYS A 246 -4.64 -16.83 14.52
C LYS A 246 -5.38 -17.97 13.83
N ASP A 247 -6.49 -17.66 13.13
CA ASP A 247 -7.29 -18.65 12.39
C ASP A 247 -6.52 -19.28 11.22
N ALA A 248 -5.49 -18.60 10.72
CA ALA A 248 -4.55 -19.15 9.75
C ALA A 248 -3.51 -20.10 10.35
N GLY A 249 -3.43 -20.21 11.69
CA GLY A 249 -2.56 -21.13 12.41
C GLY A 249 -1.29 -20.50 13.00
N PHE A 250 -1.16 -19.17 12.96
CA PHE A 250 -0.01 -18.48 13.52
C PHE A 250 -0.12 -18.26 15.04
N GLU A 251 1.03 -18.23 15.70
CA GLU A 251 1.20 -17.73 17.06
C GLU A 251 1.54 -16.24 17.03
N VAL A 252 0.79 -15.41 17.77
CA VAL A 252 1.11 -13.97 17.89
C VAL A 252 2.28 -13.80 18.85
N ILE A 253 3.38 -13.23 18.35
CA ILE A 253 4.53 -12.86 19.19
C ILE A 253 4.30 -11.48 19.79
N TRP A 254 3.92 -10.53 18.95
CA TRP A 254 3.75 -9.13 19.34
C TRP A 254 2.84 -8.40 18.36
N ASP A 255 2.02 -7.49 18.88
CA ASP A 255 1.26 -6.54 18.09
C ASP A 255 1.17 -5.18 18.78
N LYS A 256 1.07 -4.11 17.98
CA LYS A 256 0.90 -2.74 18.46
C LYS A 256 0.43 -1.82 17.32
N ASP A 257 -0.45 -0.87 17.64
CA ASP A 257 -0.64 0.29 16.77
C ASP A 257 0.53 1.27 16.94
N LEU A 258 1.40 1.34 15.94
CA LEU A 258 2.59 2.21 16.01
C LEU A 258 2.25 3.70 15.82
N ALA A 259 1.02 4.02 15.45
CA ALA A 259 0.55 5.41 15.39
C ALA A 259 0.43 6.03 16.79
N GLU A 260 0.08 5.23 17.82
CA GLU A 260 -0.17 5.71 19.19
C GLU A 260 1.07 6.33 19.85
N ASP A 261 2.25 5.77 19.58
CA ASP A 261 3.50 6.28 20.15
C ASP A 261 4.05 7.49 19.39
N SER A 262 3.41 7.91 18.30
CA SER A 262 4.02 8.86 17.37
C SER A 262 4.02 10.29 17.89
N PRO A 263 5.20 10.92 18.09
CA PRO A 263 5.25 12.31 18.52
C PRO A 263 4.75 13.26 17.43
N LEU A 264 4.67 12.78 16.18
CA LEU A 264 4.13 13.50 15.04
C LEU A 264 3.05 12.65 14.36
N PRO A 265 1.90 13.25 13.98
CA PRO A 265 0.88 12.49 13.30
C PRO A 265 1.35 11.89 11.98
N TRP A 266 1.06 10.61 11.75
CA TRP A 266 1.45 9.89 10.53
C TRP A 266 0.86 10.51 9.26
N TYR A 267 -0.30 11.16 9.37
CA TYR A 267 -1.01 11.82 8.27
C TYR A 267 -0.42 13.20 7.91
N LEU A 268 0.61 13.68 8.61
CA LEU A 268 1.22 14.98 8.33
C LEU A 268 1.66 15.19 6.87
N PRO A 269 2.20 14.19 6.14
CA PRO A 269 2.52 14.36 4.71
C PRO A 269 1.30 14.66 3.85
N LEU A 270 0.12 14.25 4.29
CA LEU A 270 -1.15 14.46 3.60
C LEU A 270 -1.90 15.71 4.08
N ASP A 271 -1.63 16.22 5.28
CA ASP A 271 -2.38 17.34 5.85
C ASP A 271 -2.12 18.64 5.06
N PRO A 272 -3.13 19.17 4.33
CA PRO A 272 -2.93 20.32 3.45
C PRO A 272 -2.72 21.63 4.22
N SER A 273 -3.02 21.66 5.52
CA SER A 273 -2.88 22.85 6.37
C SER A 273 -1.44 23.20 6.71
N ARG A 274 -0.49 22.29 6.49
CA ARG A 274 0.94 22.51 6.77
C ARG A 274 1.72 22.72 5.49
N PHE A 275 2.52 23.78 5.47
CA PHE A 275 3.47 24.00 4.40
C PHE A 275 4.69 23.10 4.56
N SER A 276 5.09 22.42 3.48
CA SER A 276 6.30 21.60 3.42
C SER A 276 6.86 21.64 2.00
N LEU A 277 8.14 21.95 1.85
CA LEU A 277 8.80 21.88 0.53
C LEU A 277 8.99 20.44 0.07
N SER A 278 9.27 19.52 0.99
CA SER A 278 9.46 18.09 0.66
C SER A 278 8.15 17.40 0.28
N SER A 279 7.02 17.91 0.75
CA SER A 279 5.67 17.39 0.47
C SER A 279 4.82 18.44 -0.25
N PHE A 280 5.46 19.35 -1.00
CA PHE A 280 4.79 20.52 -1.59
C PHE A 280 3.55 20.14 -2.39
N ARG A 281 3.63 19.07 -3.19
CA ARG A 281 2.54 18.54 -4.03
C ARG A 281 1.27 18.18 -3.25
N LEU A 282 1.41 17.87 -1.96
CA LEU A 282 0.31 17.46 -1.08
C LEU A 282 -0.28 18.63 -0.27
N THR A 283 0.37 19.80 -0.27
CA THR A 283 -0.14 21.05 0.34
C THR A 283 -1.35 21.60 -0.42
N THR A 284 -2.15 22.50 0.17
CA THR A 284 -3.26 23.16 -0.54
C THR A 284 -2.83 23.78 -1.87
N VAL A 285 -1.71 24.51 -1.89
CA VAL A 285 -1.20 25.15 -3.09
C VAL A 285 -0.70 24.12 -4.11
N GLY A 286 0.03 23.09 -3.65
CA GLY A 286 0.51 22.02 -4.53
C GLY A 286 -0.61 21.19 -5.16
N ARG A 287 -1.69 20.93 -4.42
CA ARG A 287 -2.90 20.27 -4.95
C ARG A 287 -3.57 21.13 -6.01
N ILE A 288 -3.72 22.45 -5.78
CA ILE A 288 -4.25 23.37 -6.78
C ILE A 288 -3.41 23.36 -8.06
N ILE A 289 -2.08 23.42 -7.93
CA ILE A 289 -1.17 23.37 -9.08
C ILE A 289 -1.30 22.04 -9.81
N THR A 290 -1.29 20.92 -9.08
CA THR A 290 -1.38 19.58 -9.65
C THR A 290 -2.70 19.38 -10.39
N ARG A 291 -3.83 19.79 -9.80
CA ARG A 291 -5.15 19.70 -10.44
C ARG A 291 -5.23 20.52 -11.73
N ASN A 292 -4.74 21.76 -11.73
CA ASN A 292 -4.73 22.59 -12.95
C ASN A 292 -3.78 22.02 -14.00
N MET A 293 -2.62 21.50 -13.59
CA MET A 293 -1.67 20.84 -14.48
C MET A 293 -2.30 19.61 -15.14
N VAL A 294 -2.92 18.71 -14.37
CA VAL A 294 -3.60 17.51 -14.90
C VAL A 294 -4.73 17.91 -15.85
N LYS A 295 -5.51 18.95 -15.52
CA LYS A 295 -6.56 19.49 -16.39
C LYS A 295 -6.02 19.98 -17.73
N VAL A 296 -4.90 20.71 -17.73
CA VAL A 296 -4.25 21.17 -18.97
C VAL A 296 -3.73 19.98 -19.77
N LEU A 297 -3.04 19.02 -19.12
CA LEU A 297 -2.48 17.85 -19.78
C LEU A 297 -3.57 16.99 -20.44
N GLU A 298 -4.72 16.82 -19.79
CA GLU A 298 -5.87 16.11 -20.35
C GLU A 298 -6.48 16.89 -21.52
N TYR A 299 -6.66 18.22 -21.36
CA TYR A 299 -7.21 19.08 -22.42
C TYR A 299 -6.37 19.07 -23.71
N VAL A 300 -5.04 19.03 -23.60
CA VAL A 300 -4.14 18.98 -24.76
C VAL A 300 -3.84 17.55 -25.26
N GLY A 301 -4.48 16.53 -24.67
CA GLY A 301 -4.33 15.12 -25.07
C GLY A 301 -3.03 14.44 -24.66
N LEU A 302 -2.22 15.06 -23.79
CA LEU A 302 -1.00 14.44 -23.25
C LEU A 302 -1.35 13.40 -22.18
N ALA A 303 -2.27 13.74 -21.29
CA ALA A 303 -2.88 12.81 -20.34
C ALA A 303 -4.20 12.24 -20.91
N PRO A 304 -4.54 10.98 -20.62
CA PRO A 304 -5.77 10.36 -21.09
C PRO A 304 -7.03 10.97 -20.45
N GLU A 305 -8.17 10.88 -21.13
CA GLU A 305 -9.46 11.32 -20.60
C GLU A 305 -9.80 10.52 -19.32
N GLY A 306 -10.26 11.21 -18.27
CA GLY A 306 -10.50 10.63 -16.95
C GLY A 306 -9.37 10.88 -15.94
N SER A 307 -8.22 11.41 -16.37
CA SER A 307 -7.09 11.71 -15.47
C SER A 307 -7.45 12.67 -14.34
N GLN A 308 -8.28 13.69 -14.59
CA GLN A 308 -8.78 14.59 -13.55
C GLN A 308 -9.62 13.85 -12.49
N ARG A 309 -10.41 12.86 -12.89
CA ARG A 309 -11.24 12.07 -11.96
C ARG A 309 -10.38 11.18 -11.08
N VAL A 310 -9.33 10.59 -11.64
CA VAL A 310 -8.30 9.87 -10.87
C VAL A 310 -7.68 10.78 -9.81
N SER A 311 -7.21 11.97 -10.22
CA SER A 311 -6.69 12.95 -9.26
C SER A 311 -7.72 13.31 -8.18
N SER A 312 -8.99 13.43 -8.54
CA SER A 312 -10.06 13.81 -7.61
C SER A 312 -10.33 12.74 -6.54
N PHE A 313 -10.43 11.45 -6.90
CA PHE A 313 -10.66 10.43 -5.90
C PHE A 313 -9.43 10.19 -5.01
N LEU A 314 -8.21 10.42 -5.53
CA LEU A 314 -6.98 10.37 -4.72
C LEU A 314 -6.91 11.54 -3.72
N GLU A 315 -7.30 12.75 -4.14
CA GLU A 315 -7.46 13.89 -3.22
C GLU A 315 -8.48 13.58 -2.12
N LYS A 316 -9.59 12.91 -2.47
CA LYS A 316 -10.61 12.49 -1.52
C LYS A 316 -10.10 11.46 -0.51
N ALA A 317 -9.32 10.46 -0.95
CA ALA A 317 -8.66 9.54 -0.02
C ALA A 317 -7.73 10.27 0.95
N ALA A 318 -6.95 11.24 0.45
CA ALA A 318 -6.05 12.00 1.31
C ALA A 318 -6.81 12.78 2.40
N GLU A 319 -8.00 13.32 2.08
CA GLU A 319 -8.90 13.92 3.07
C GLU A 319 -9.39 12.89 4.09
N GLY A 320 -9.92 11.76 3.60
CA GLY A 320 -10.40 10.66 4.45
C GLY A 320 -9.33 10.13 5.41
N LEU A 321 -8.10 9.93 4.93
CA LEU A 321 -6.97 9.49 5.74
C LEU A 321 -6.60 10.52 6.82
N VAL A 322 -6.56 11.81 6.48
CA VAL A 322 -6.27 12.88 7.45
C VAL A 322 -7.39 13.00 8.50
N GLU A 323 -8.66 12.96 8.09
CA GLU A 323 -9.79 12.99 9.02
C GLU A 323 -9.84 11.74 9.90
N GLY A 324 -9.61 10.56 9.32
CA GLY A 324 -9.57 9.28 10.00
C GLY A 324 -8.47 9.24 11.06
N GLY A 325 -7.28 9.71 10.71
CA GLY A 325 -6.16 9.85 11.64
C GLY A 325 -6.41 10.90 12.73
N LYS A 326 -7.00 12.06 12.41
CA LYS A 326 -7.34 13.10 13.40
C LYS A 326 -8.38 12.64 14.43
N LYS A 327 -9.28 11.74 14.02
CA LYS A 327 -10.30 11.14 14.89
C LYS A 327 -9.84 9.83 15.53
N GLU A 328 -8.63 9.38 15.19
CA GLU A 328 -8.04 8.13 15.66
C GLU A 328 -8.90 6.90 15.34
N ILE A 329 -9.76 6.96 14.30
CA ILE A 329 -10.66 5.87 13.87
C ILE A 329 -10.01 4.94 12.84
N PHE A 330 -8.82 5.30 12.36
CA PHE A 330 -8.07 4.59 11.34
C PHE A 330 -6.58 4.69 11.63
N THR A 331 -5.86 3.58 11.43
CA THR A 331 -4.39 3.51 11.48
C THR A 331 -3.87 2.79 10.23
N PRO A 332 -2.82 3.30 9.57
CA PRO A 332 -2.15 2.59 8.48
C PRO A 332 -1.03 1.66 8.97
N MET A 333 -0.72 1.67 10.27
CA MET A 333 0.49 1.06 10.82
C MET A 333 0.20 0.20 12.04
N TYR A 334 -0.93 -0.51 12.01
CA TYR A 334 -1.15 -1.59 12.96
C TYR A 334 -0.15 -2.70 12.66
N PHE A 335 0.83 -2.86 13.55
CA PHE A 335 1.93 -3.78 13.34
C PHE A 335 1.73 -5.05 14.13
N PHE A 336 2.00 -6.19 13.52
CA PHE A 336 2.15 -7.44 14.25
C PHE A 336 3.23 -8.33 13.66
N VAL A 337 3.85 -9.12 14.53
CA VAL A 337 4.77 -10.20 14.20
C VAL A 337 4.21 -11.48 14.75
N VAL A 338 4.16 -12.48 13.88
CA VAL A 338 3.58 -13.77 14.18
C VAL A 338 4.55 -14.87 13.76
N ARG A 339 4.50 -16.01 14.43
CA ARG A 339 5.35 -17.17 14.17
C ARG A 339 4.52 -18.32 13.64
N LYS A 340 5.03 -18.99 12.61
CA LYS A 340 4.55 -20.32 12.24
C LYS A 340 5.11 -21.31 13.27
N PRO A 341 4.28 -22.07 14.00
CA PRO A 341 4.76 -23.05 14.96
C PRO A 341 5.77 -24.02 14.34
N LEU A 342 6.66 -24.58 15.15
CA LEU A 342 7.49 -25.71 14.71
C LEU A 342 6.56 -26.87 14.33
N SER A 343 6.88 -27.56 13.24
CA SER A 343 6.22 -28.83 12.93
C SER A 343 6.66 -29.86 13.96
N GLU A 344 5.71 -30.55 14.59
CA GLU A 344 5.98 -31.69 15.49
C GLU A 344 6.75 -32.81 14.80
#